data_AF-A0A6H1W462-F1
#
_entry.id   AF-A0A6H1W462-F1
#
_cell.length_a   1.000
_cell.length_b   1.000
_cell.length_c   1.000
_cell.angle_alpha   90.00
_cell.angle_beta   90.00
_cell.angle_gamma   90.00
#
_symmetry.space_group_name_H-M   'P 1'
#
loop_
_entity.id
_entity.type
_entity.pdbx_description
1 polymer ?
#
loop_
_entity_poly.entity_id
_entity_poly.type
_entity_poly.pdbx_seq_one_letter_code
_entity_poly.pdbx_strand_id
1 'polypeptide(L)'
;MTTIEAPRTPSRPARKKGVNWEKWGWIYMRASGVLLIVLIFGHLFVNLVMGEGVKQIDFAFIGGKYATPFWQVWDLLMLWLAMIHGGNGMRTLVNDYSHNRVVNRILKGAILAAVVVLVVLGTLVIFTFEPCPAGAPADLLPSFCPVK
;
A
#
# COMPACT_ATOMS: atom_id res chain seq x y z
N MET A 1 54.05 -16.24 17.03
CA MET A 1 52.83 -16.52 17.80
C MET A 1 51.65 -15.90 17.08
N THR A 2 50.77 -16.72 16.51
CA THR A 2 49.56 -16.26 15.82
C THR A 2 48.48 -16.05 16.88
N THR A 3 48.08 -14.81 17.13
CA THR A 3 47.02 -14.49 18.09
C THR A 3 45.67 -14.86 17.48
N ILE A 4 45.07 -15.94 17.96
CA ILE A 4 43.71 -16.35 17.58
C ILE A 4 42.73 -15.42 18.31
N GLU A 5 41.86 -14.73 17.57
CA GLU A 5 40.81 -13.89 18.14
C GLU A 5 39.84 -14.75 18.98
N ALA A 6 39.40 -14.20 20.12
CA ALA A 6 38.44 -14.88 20.99
C ALA A 6 37.15 -15.21 20.22
N PRO A 7 36.47 -16.34 20.50
CA PRO A 7 35.27 -16.79 19.77
C PRO A 7 34.08 -15.82 19.72
N ARG A 8 34.14 -14.71 20.47
CA ARG A 8 33.11 -13.67 20.56
C ARG A 8 33.64 -12.28 20.21
N THR A 9 34.83 -12.18 19.62
CA THR A 9 35.29 -10.90 19.10
C THR A 9 34.32 -10.47 18.00
N PRO A 10 33.58 -9.37 18.17
CA PRO A 10 32.67 -8.92 17.14
C PRO A 10 33.49 -8.62 15.88
N SER A 11 33.23 -9.36 14.79
CA SER A 11 33.94 -9.27 13.50
C SER A 11 33.98 -7.85 12.90
N ARG A 12 33.17 -6.93 13.44
CA ARG A 12 33.15 -5.52 13.08
C ARG A 12 32.76 -4.68 14.31
N PRO A 13 33.43 -3.56 14.62
CA PRO A 13 33.00 -2.67 15.69
C PRO A 13 31.55 -2.24 15.44
N ALA A 14 30.69 -2.38 16.45
CA ALA A 14 29.30 -1.96 16.38
C ALA A 14 29.26 -0.49 15.91
N ARG A 15 28.69 -0.24 14.73
CA ARG A 15 28.60 1.09 14.15
C ARG A 15 27.82 1.98 15.11
N LYS A 16 28.53 2.83 15.87
CA LYS A 16 27.96 3.80 16.82
C LYS A 16 27.35 4.99 16.08
N LYS A 17 26.19 5.47 16.58
CA LYS A 17 25.40 6.67 16.23
C LYS A 17 24.91 6.79 14.78
N GLY A 18 23.69 6.31 14.53
CA GLY A 18 22.91 6.58 13.31
C GLY A 18 21.55 5.87 13.35
N VAL A 19 20.56 6.38 12.60
CA VAL A 19 19.26 5.68 12.44
C VAL A 19 19.51 4.37 11.70
N ASN A 20 19.13 3.24 12.32
CA ASN A 20 19.20 1.94 11.66
C ASN A 20 17.97 1.76 10.74
N TRP A 21 18.12 2.20 9.49
CA TRP A 21 17.08 2.11 8.46
C TRP A 21 16.63 0.67 8.17
N GLU A 22 17.52 -0.31 8.30
CA GLU A 22 17.17 -1.73 8.13
C GLU A 22 16.27 -2.21 9.27
N LYS A 23 16.57 -1.83 10.52
CA LYS A 23 15.70 -2.11 11.66
C LYS A 23 14.32 -1.48 11.48
N TRP A 24 14.25 -0.21 11.09
CA TRP A 24 12.97 0.47 10.87
C TRP A 24 12.18 -0.12 9.70
N GLY A 25 12.84 -0.43 8.58
CA GLY A 25 12.22 -1.13 7.46
C GLY A 25 11.72 -2.52 7.85
N TRP A 26 12.49 -3.25 8.67
CA TRP A 26 12.06 -4.54 9.21
C TRP A 26 10.79 -4.40 10.05
N ILE A 27 10.76 -3.46 11.00
CA ILE A 27 9.59 -3.20 11.86
C ILE A 27 8.38 -2.81 11.00
N TYR A 28 8.58 -1.92 10.03
CA TYR A 28 7.54 -1.50 9.10
C TYR A 28 6.89 -2.71 8.42
N MET A 29 7.66 -3.64 7.85
CA MET A 29 7.11 -4.82 7.17
C MET A 29 6.25 -5.68 8.09
N ARG A 30 6.59 -5.80 9.38
CA ARG A 30 5.81 -6.62 10.34
C ARG A 30 4.54 -5.90 10.75
N ALA A 31 4.66 -4.66 11.17
CA ALA A 31 3.53 -3.85 11.62
C ALA A 31 2.52 -3.62 10.50
N SER A 32 2.98 -3.24 9.30
CA SER A 32 2.12 -3.08 8.12
C SER A 32 1.49 -4.41 7.71
N GLY A 33 2.21 -5.54 7.77
CA GLY A 33 1.65 -6.85 7.45
C GLY A 33 0.46 -7.22 8.35
N VAL A 34 0.58 -7.04 9.66
CA VAL A 34 -0.52 -7.31 10.62
C VAL A 34 -1.72 -6.40 10.34
N LEU A 35 -1.49 -5.11 10.13
CA LEU A 35 -2.58 -4.17 9.84
C LEU A 35 -3.25 -4.47 8.48
N LEU A 36 -2.46 -4.85 7.48
CA LEU A 36 -2.94 -5.21 6.15
C LEU A 36 -3.82 -6.46 6.16
N ILE A 37 -3.64 -7.41 7.09
CA ILE A 37 -4.57 -8.54 7.24
C ILE A 37 -5.98 -8.00 7.46
N VAL A 38 -6.16 -7.13 8.45
CA VAL A 38 -7.49 -6.56 8.74
C VAL A 38 -8.03 -5.75 7.57
N LEU A 39 -7.19 -4.86 7.01
CA LEU A 39 -7.60 -3.98 5.91
C LEU A 39 -8.01 -4.75 4.64
N ILE A 40 -7.17 -5.70 4.21
CA ILE A 40 -7.39 -6.49 2.99
C ILE A 40 -8.56 -7.44 3.19
N PHE A 41 -8.64 -8.19 4.29
CA PHE A 41 -9.76 -9.11 4.49
C PHE A 41 -11.08 -8.38 4.67
N GLY A 42 -11.12 -7.25 5.38
CA GLY A 42 -12.31 -6.42 5.45
C GLY A 42 -12.71 -5.89 4.06
N HIS A 43 -11.75 -5.42 3.29
CA HIS A 43 -12.00 -4.98 1.90
C HIS A 43 -12.54 -6.13 1.04
N LEU A 44 -11.89 -7.30 1.03
CA LEU A 44 -12.34 -8.46 0.27
C LEU A 44 -13.73 -8.94 0.72
N PHE A 45 -14.00 -8.99 2.03
CA PHE A 45 -15.28 -9.44 2.56
C PHE A 45 -16.44 -8.54 2.08
N VAL A 46 -16.26 -7.22 2.14
CA VAL A 46 -17.28 -6.23 1.71
C VAL A 46 -17.53 -6.31 0.20
N ASN A 47 -16.48 -6.49 -0.60
CA ASN A 47 -16.61 -6.45 -2.06
C ASN A 47 -16.97 -7.82 -2.68
N LEU A 48 -16.51 -8.94 -2.10
CA LEU A 48 -16.64 -10.28 -2.69
C LEU A 48 -17.70 -11.16 -2.02
N VAL A 49 -17.92 -11.00 -0.71
CA VAL A 49 -18.74 -11.96 0.07
C VAL A 49 -20.09 -11.39 0.47
N MET A 50 -20.14 -10.14 0.92
CA MET A 50 -21.40 -9.50 1.32
C MET A 50 -22.28 -9.14 0.13
N GLY A 51 -23.59 -9.01 0.36
CA GLY A 51 -24.56 -8.60 -0.67
C GLY A 51 -24.60 -9.57 -1.84
N GLU A 52 -24.49 -9.04 -3.06
CA GLU A 52 -24.44 -9.85 -4.30
C GLU A 52 -23.00 -10.17 -4.75
N GLY A 53 -22.01 -10.01 -3.85
CA GLY A 53 -20.59 -10.20 -4.15
C GLY A 53 -20.11 -9.24 -5.23
N VAL A 54 -19.26 -9.73 -6.15
CA VAL A 54 -18.66 -8.90 -7.21
C VAL A 54 -19.67 -8.27 -8.17
N LYS A 55 -20.89 -8.82 -8.27
CA LYS A 55 -21.91 -8.34 -9.21
C LYS A 55 -22.47 -6.97 -8.83
N GLN A 56 -22.42 -6.60 -7.56
CA GLN A 56 -22.86 -5.28 -7.09
C GLN A 56 -21.80 -4.19 -7.28
N ILE A 57 -20.57 -4.54 -7.68
CA ILE A 57 -19.47 -3.56 -7.79
C ILE A 57 -19.67 -2.76 -9.08
N ASP A 58 -20.30 -1.61 -8.95
CA ASP A 58 -20.46 -0.62 -10.00
C ASP A 58 -20.09 0.79 -9.50
N PHE A 59 -20.33 1.81 -10.33
CA PHE A 59 -20.07 3.21 -9.98
C PHE A 59 -20.86 3.65 -8.73
N ALA A 60 -22.12 3.22 -8.60
CA ALA A 60 -23.00 3.64 -7.50
C ALA A 60 -22.56 3.00 -6.17
N PHE A 61 -22.14 1.73 -6.19
CA PHE A 61 -21.57 1.06 -5.03
C PHE A 61 -20.30 1.74 -4.52
N ILE A 62 -19.38 2.09 -5.42
CA ILE A 62 -18.15 2.82 -5.06
C ILE A 62 -18.51 4.23 -4.55
N GLY A 63 -19.45 4.91 -5.21
CA GLY A 63 -19.92 6.23 -4.80
C GLY A 63 -20.56 6.22 -3.41
N GLY A 64 -21.35 5.21 -3.09
CA GLY A 64 -21.93 5.03 -1.76
C GLY A 64 -20.87 4.80 -0.68
N LYS A 65 -19.81 4.02 -0.97
CA LYS A 65 -18.67 3.88 -0.04
C LYS A 65 -17.98 5.22 0.18
N TYR A 66 -17.57 5.89 -0.90
CA TYR A 66 -16.81 7.13 -0.83
C TYR A 66 -17.62 8.35 -0.43
N ALA A 67 -18.95 8.24 -0.31
CA ALA A 67 -19.79 9.23 0.34
C ALA A 67 -19.51 9.37 1.86
N THR A 68 -18.77 8.43 2.46
CA THR A 68 -18.37 8.50 3.88
C THR A 68 -16.85 8.55 4.05
N PRO A 69 -16.32 9.35 5.00
CA PRO A 69 -14.87 9.39 5.27
C PRO A 69 -14.28 8.05 5.73
N PHE A 70 -15.11 7.17 6.32
CA PHE A 70 -14.66 5.87 6.80
C PHE A 70 -14.01 5.04 5.69
N TRP A 71 -14.69 4.87 4.55
CA TRP A 71 -14.17 4.07 3.45
C TRP A 71 -13.01 4.75 2.71
N GLN A 72 -13.04 6.08 2.61
CA GLN A 72 -11.92 6.84 2.04
C GLN A 72 -10.63 6.61 2.85
N VAL A 73 -10.71 6.71 4.19
CA VAL A 73 -9.56 6.46 5.07
C VAL A 73 -9.15 4.99 5.05
N TRP A 74 -10.10 4.05 5.05
CA TRP A 74 -9.81 2.62 4.96
C TRP A 74 -9.03 2.27 3.70
N ASP A 75 -9.54 2.67 2.53
CA ASP A 75 -8.93 2.36 1.24
C ASP A 75 -7.63 3.17 1.03
N LEU A 76 -7.50 4.39 1.59
CA LEU A 76 -6.24 5.15 1.58
C LEU A 76 -5.15 4.45 2.41
N LEU A 77 -5.45 4.06 3.65
CA LEU A 77 -4.51 3.35 4.51
C LEU A 77 -4.08 2.04 3.85
N MET A 78 -5.03 1.28 3.31
CA MET A 78 -4.73 0.05 2.59
C MET A 78 -3.84 0.30 1.37
N LEU A 79 -4.16 1.30 0.53
CA LEU A 79 -3.36 1.66 -0.64
C LEU A 79 -1.91 1.96 -0.27
N TRP A 80 -1.70 2.87 0.66
CA TRP A 80 -0.35 3.30 1.04
C TRP A 80 0.44 2.16 1.70
N LEU A 81 -0.18 1.46 2.66
CA LEU A 81 0.49 0.37 3.34
C LEU A 81 0.80 -0.79 2.39
N ALA A 82 -0.15 -1.20 1.55
CA ALA A 82 0.02 -2.32 0.63
C ALA A 82 1.06 -2.02 -0.45
N MET A 83 1.03 -0.83 -1.05
CA MET A 83 2.00 -0.46 -2.10
C MET A 83 3.42 -0.34 -1.54
N ILE A 84 3.59 0.25 -0.36
CA ILE A 84 4.92 0.38 0.26
C ILE A 84 5.40 -0.98 0.80
N HIS A 85 4.52 -1.79 1.40
CA HIS A 85 4.84 -3.14 1.87
C HIS A 85 5.24 -4.04 0.69
N GLY A 86 4.41 -4.10 -0.35
CA GLY A 86 4.67 -4.84 -1.57
C GLY A 86 5.93 -4.36 -2.28
N GLY A 87 6.12 -3.05 -2.43
CA GLY A 87 7.31 -2.46 -3.05
C GLY A 87 8.60 -2.81 -2.32
N ASN A 88 8.60 -2.78 -0.98
CA ASN A 88 9.75 -3.23 -0.18
C ASN A 88 9.99 -4.74 -0.30
N GLY A 89 8.94 -5.56 -0.32
CA GLY A 89 9.05 -7.00 -0.57
C GLY A 89 9.66 -7.29 -1.95
N MET A 90 9.15 -6.64 -3.00
CA MET A 90 9.66 -6.77 -4.36
C MET A 90 11.11 -6.31 -4.48
N ARG A 91 11.52 -5.25 -3.76
CA ARG A 91 12.93 -4.83 -3.68
C ARG A 91 13.82 -5.96 -3.13
N THR A 92 13.37 -6.66 -2.08
CA THR A 92 14.10 -7.81 -1.53
C THR A 92 14.22 -8.91 -2.57
N LEU A 93 13.11 -9.31 -3.22
CA LEU A 93 13.13 -10.30 -4.30
C LEU A 93 14.09 -9.92 -5.44
N VAL A 94 14.10 -8.66 -5.87
CA VAL A 94 15.03 -8.21 -6.92
C VAL A 94 16.49 -8.33 -6.46
N ASN A 95 16.80 -8.00 -5.20
CA ASN A 95 18.15 -8.17 -4.68
C ASN A 95 18.57 -9.63 -4.60
N ASP A 96 17.64 -10.54 -4.33
CA ASP A 96 17.92 -11.97 -4.15
C ASP A 96 18.01 -12.72 -5.49
N TYR A 97 17.24 -12.29 -6.51
CA TYR A 97 17.13 -13.02 -7.78
C TYR A 97 17.81 -12.36 -8.98
N SER A 98 18.03 -11.04 -8.97
CA SER A 98 18.64 -10.32 -10.11
C SER A 98 20.14 -10.10 -9.90
N HIS A 99 20.95 -11.03 -10.43
CA HIS A 99 22.42 -11.01 -10.30
C HIS A 99 23.11 -9.96 -11.20
N ASN A 100 22.50 -9.61 -12.33
CA ASN A 100 23.04 -8.57 -13.21
C ASN A 100 22.79 -7.19 -12.60
N ARG A 101 23.86 -6.43 -12.34
CA ARG A 101 23.81 -5.12 -11.67
C ARG A 101 22.94 -4.09 -12.40
N VAL A 102 22.94 -4.10 -13.74
CA VAL A 102 22.15 -3.17 -14.56
C VAL A 102 20.67 -3.54 -14.46
N VAL A 103 20.34 -4.82 -14.67
CA VAL A 103 18.96 -5.31 -14.56
C VAL A 103 18.40 -5.06 -13.15
N ASN A 104 19.17 -5.36 -12.12
CA ASN A 104 18.79 -5.13 -10.72
C ASN A 104 18.47 -3.64 -10.45
N ARG A 105 19.28 -2.72 -10.98
CA ARG A 105 19.05 -1.27 -10.85
C ARG A 105 17.78 -0.84 -11.59
N ILE A 106 17.58 -1.31 -12.82
CA ILE A 106 16.40 -1.00 -13.63
C ILE A 106 15.13 -1.51 -12.93
N LEU A 107 15.11 -2.76 -12.47
CA LEU A 107 13.97 -3.35 -11.79
C LEU A 107 13.59 -2.60 -10.51
N LYS A 108 14.58 -2.22 -9.68
CA LYS A 108 14.30 -1.39 -8.49
C LYS A 108 13.77 -0.01 -8.86
N GLY A 109 14.30 0.61 -9.92
CA GLY A 109 13.78 1.87 -10.45
C GLY A 109 12.33 1.74 -10.92
N ALA A 110 12.01 0.67 -11.66
CA ALA A 110 10.68 0.39 -12.15
C ALA A 110 9.68 0.13 -11.00
N ILE A 111 10.08 -0.63 -9.97
CA ILE A 111 9.26 -0.85 -8.76
C ILE A 111 8.98 0.48 -8.06
N LEU A 112 10.00 1.31 -7.85
CA LEU A 112 9.82 2.61 -7.21
C LEU A 112 8.88 3.51 -8.02
N ALA A 113 9.06 3.58 -9.34
CA ALA A 113 8.21 4.35 -10.22
C ALA A 113 6.76 3.85 -10.17
N ALA A 114 6.54 2.54 -10.25
CA ALA A 114 5.21 1.94 -10.16
C ALA A 114 4.53 2.25 -8.82
N VAL A 115 5.23 2.08 -7.70
CA VAL A 115 4.69 2.42 -6.36
C VAL A 115 4.29 3.88 -6.29
N VAL A 116 5.16 4.81 -6.72
CA VAL A 116 4.87 6.25 -6.67
C VAL A 116 3.66 6.60 -7.54
N VAL A 117 3.64 6.12 -8.80
CA VAL A 117 2.54 6.40 -9.73
C VAL A 117 1.22 5.86 -9.20
N LEU A 118 1.18 4.61 -8.72
CA LEU A 118 -0.05 3.98 -8.23
C LEU A 118 -0.54 4.61 -6.93
N VAL A 119 0.35 4.97 -6.02
CA VAL A 119 -0.03 5.66 -4.78
C VAL A 119 -0.60 7.04 -5.08
N VAL A 120 0.05 7.82 -5.96
CA VAL A 120 -0.44 9.16 -6.34
C VAL A 120 -1.78 9.04 -7.06
N LEU A 121 -1.86 8.19 -8.10
CA LEU A 121 -3.09 8.00 -8.87
C LEU A 121 -4.23 7.50 -7.99
N GLY A 122 -4.00 6.48 -7.16
CA GLY A 122 -5.01 5.96 -6.25
C GLY A 122 -5.46 6.97 -5.20
N THR A 123 -4.53 7.78 -4.66
CA THR A 123 -4.87 8.85 -3.72
C THR A 123 -5.72 9.92 -4.39
N LEU A 124 -5.39 10.31 -5.63
CA LEU A 124 -6.21 11.23 -6.42
C LEU A 124 -7.60 10.63 -6.62
N VAL A 125 -7.70 9.38 -7.10
CA VAL A 125 -9.00 8.71 -7.29
C VAL A 125 -9.83 8.69 -6.02
N ILE A 126 -9.26 8.40 -4.84
CA ILE A 126 -10.02 8.38 -3.57
C ILE A 126 -10.62 9.75 -3.24
N PHE A 127 -9.87 10.84 -3.46
CA PHE A 127 -10.26 12.18 -3.00
C PHE A 127 -10.88 13.07 -4.08
N THR A 128 -10.76 12.70 -5.35
CA THR A 128 -11.34 13.44 -6.49
C THR A 128 -12.48 12.67 -7.15
N PHE A 129 -12.91 11.54 -6.60
CA PHE A 129 -14.10 10.83 -7.06
C PHE A 129 -15.35 11.62 -6.67
N GLU A 130 -16.12 12.05 -7.67
CA GLU A 130 -17.35 12.82 -7.49
C GLU A 130 -18.57 11.93 -7.80
N PRO A 131 -19.27 11.39 -6.79
CA PRO A 131 -20.49 10.63 -7.02
C PRO A 131 -21.69 11.50 -7.39
N CYS A 132 -21.62 12.82 -7.15
CA CYS A 132 -22.72 13.77 -7.33
C CYS A 132 -22.31 14.90 -8.29
N PRO A 133 -22.15 14.61 -9.59
CA PRO A 133 -21.70 15.61 -10.56
C PRO A 133 -22.67 16.80 -10.64
N ALA A 134 -22.11 18.01 -10.60
CA ALA A 134 -22.89 19.24 -10.69
C ALA A 134 -23.63 19.34 -12.02
N GLY A 135 -24.93 19.69 -11.97
CA GLY A 135 -25.77 19.83 -13.17
C GLY A 135 -26.33 18.51 -13.73
N ALA A 136 -26.14 17.38 -13.05
CA ALA A 136 -26.82 16.14 -13.39
C ALA A 136 -28.33 16.24 -13.09
N PRO A 137 -29.19 15.63 -13.92
CA PRO A 137 -30.62 15.54 -13.64
C PRO A 137 -30.89 14.90 -12.27
N ALA A 138 -31.78 15.50 -11.47
CA ALA A 138 -32.03 15.06 -10.10
C ALA A 138 -32.59 13.63 -10.02
N ASP A 139 -33.27 13.17 -11.06
CA ASP A 139 -33.78 11.80 -11.21
C ASP A 139 -32.67 10.75 -11.46
N LEU A 140 -31.48 11.19 -11.89
CA LEU A 140 -30.33 10.33 -12.14
C LEU A 140 -29.30 10.35 -11.00
N LEU A 141 -29.48 11.21 -9.99
CA LEU A 141 -28.56 11.30 -8.86
C LEU A 141 -28.85 10.23 -7.80
N PRO A 142 -27.81 9.61 -7.21
CA PRO A 142 -27.98 8.75 -6.04
C PRO A 142 -28.69 9.46 -4.88
N SER A 143 -29.48 8.72 -4.09
CA SER A 143 -30.29 9.28 -2.99
C SER A 143 -29.50 9.94 -1.87
N PHE A 144 -28.21 9.66 -1.76
CA PHE A 144 -27.30 10.31 -0.80
C PHE A 144 -26.73 11.64 -1.33
N CYS A 145 -26.93 11.97 -2.62
CA CYS A 145 -26.54 13.25 -3.16
C CYS A 145 -27.44 14.36 -2.60
N PRO A 146 -26.88 15.51 -2.20
CA PRO A 146 -27.69 16.62 -1.72
C PRO A 146 -28.58 17.12 -2.87
N VAL A 147 -29.88 17.19 -2.61
CA VAL A 147 -30.83 17.85 -3.51
C VAL A 147 -30.51 19.34 -3.46
N LYS A 148 -29.93 19.89 -4.53
CA LYS A 148 -29.77 21.32 -4.73
C LYS A 148 -30.61 21.76 -5.90
#